data_AF-A0AAW9W8A3-F1
#
_entry.id   AF-A0AAW9W8A3-F1
#
_cell.length_a   1.000
_cell.length_b   1.000
_cell.length_c   1.000
_cell.angle_alpha   90.00
_cell.angle_beta   90.00
_cell.angle_gamma   90.00
#
_symmetry.space_group_name_H-M   'P 1'
#
loop_
_entity.id
_entity.type
_entity.pdbx_description
1 polymer ?
#
loop_
_entity_poly.entity_id
_entity_poly.type
_entity_poly.pdbx_seq_one_letter_code
_entity_poly.pdbx_strand_id
1 'polypeptide(L)'
;ETLYSHYAHTLNGEHLDLARKIIEQNSSEYLSSFDKVMKQRRGYMFNMFIMKKELIDDYLPWLFSILDTMYEQMDLTDYTPFESRLFGRVSELLFNVWLCKKGITPKEVPFMYMERVHLFEKGKSFLMAKFFGKKYGQSF
;
A
#
# COMPACT_ATOMS: atom_id res chain seq x y z
N GLU A 1 -9.54 12.34 4.29
CA GLU A 1 -9.16 10.93 4.26
C GLU A 1 -7.65 10.86 4.21
N THR A 2 -7.05 10.15 5.16
CA THR A 2 -5.62 9.78 5.15
C THR A 2 -5.43 8.48 4.38
N LEU A 3 -4.18 8.15 4.04
CA LEU A 3 -3.83 6.88 3.39
C LEU A 3 -4.34 5.66 4.18
N TYR A 4 -4.17 5.67 5.50
CA TYR A 4 -4.69 4.60 6.36
C TYR A 4 -6.22 4.52 6.30
N SER A 5 -6.92 5.64 6.50
CA SER A 5 -8.39 5.62 6.48
C SER A 5 -8.93 5.20 5.11
N HIS A 6 -8.27 5.60 4.02
CA HIS A 6 -8.65 5.20 2.68
C HIS A 6 -8.51 3.69 2.47
N TYR A 7 -7.38 3.12 2.92
CA TYR A 7 -7.16 1.68 2.87
C TYR A 7 -8.18 0.93 3.74
N ALA A 8 -8.40 1.36 4.98
CA ALA A 8 -9.32 0.70 5.92
C ALA A 8 -10.81 0.81 5.49
N HIS A 9 -11.19 1.85 4.74
CA HIS A 9 -12.53 1.95 4.17
C HIS A 9 -12.72 1.04 2.95
N THR A 10 -11.66 0.79 2.19
CA THR A 10 -11.73 0.03 0.93
C THR A 10 -11.44 -1.46 1.13
N LEU A 11 -10.60 -1.80 2.12
CA LEU A 11 -9.99 -3.11 2.38
C LEU A 11 -9.97 -3.41 3.89
N ASN A 12 -9.30 -4.49 4.31
CA ASN A 12 -9.11 -4.78 5.73
C ASN A 12 -7.95 -3.96 6.33
N GLY A 13 -8.25 -3.01 7.22
CA GLY A 13 -7.25 -2.18 7.91
C GLY A 13 -6.24 -2.98 8.74
N GLU A 14 -6.61 -4.18 9.20
CA GLU A 14 -5.74 -5.06 9.99
C GLU A 14 -4.45 -5.42 9.26
N HIS A 15 -4.44 -5.39 7.92
CA HIS A 15 -3.22 -5.60 7.13
C HIS A 15 -2.15 -4.54 7.45
N LEU A 16 -2.57 -3.28 7.62
CA LEU A 16 -1.66 -2.18 7.95
C LEU A 16 -1.27 -2.20 9.42
N ASP A 17 -2.17 -2.64 10.31
CA ASP A 17 -1.85 -2.80 11.73
C ASP A 17 -0.82 -3.92 11.94
N LEU A 18 -0.95 -5.02 11.21
CA LEU A 18 0.03 -6.11 11.18
C LEU A 18 1.38 -5.63 10.63
N ALA A 19 1.38 -4.93 9.49
CA ALA A 19 2.59 -4.36 8.91
C ALA A 19 3.29 -3.41 9.90
N ARG A 20 2.53 -2.57 10.60
CA ARG A 20 3.06 -1.67 11.64
C ARG A 20 3.74 -2.44 12.77
N LYS A 21 3.10 -3.51 13.26
CA LYS A 21 3.63 -4.35 14.33
C LYS A 21 4.93 -5.05 13.91
N ILE A 22 4.99 -5.56 12.68
CA ILE A 22 6.19 -6.19 12.13
C ILE A 22 7.33 -5.17 12.00
N ILE A 23 7.02 -3.95 11.53
CA ILE A 23 8.01 -2.86 11.47
C ILE A 23 8.52 -2.51 12.87
N GLU A 24 7.65 -2.42 13.86
CA GLU A 24 8.05 -2.15 15.25
C GLU A 24 9.03 -3.21 15.79
N GLN A 25 8.84 -4.49 15.42
CA GLN A 25 9.67 -5.60 15.86
C GLN A 25 10.99 -5.73 15.08
N ASN A 26 10.93 -5.63 13.75
CA ASN A 26 12.02 -6.00 12.85
C ASN A 26 12.77 -4.81 12.26
N SER A 27 12.19 -3.61 12.29
CA SER A 27 12.73 -2.40 11.64
C SER A 27 12.24 -1.12 12.33
N SER A 28 12.40 -1.07 13.66
CA SER A 28 11.85 -0.02 14.52
C SER A 28 12.22 1.41 14.07
N GLU A 29 13.34 1.56 13.37
CA GLU A 29 13.79 2.83 12.80
C GLU A 29 12.86 3.37 11.70
N TYR A 30 12.00 2.54 11.09
CA TYR A 30 10.99 2.95 10.12
C TYR A 30 9.64 3.30 10.75
N LEU A 31 9.41 2.99 12.04
CA LEU A 31 8.11 3.15 12.68
C LEU A 31 7.60 4.59 12.65
N SER A 32 8.47 5.57 12.89
CA SER A 32 8.13 6.99 12.80
C SER A 32 7.76 7.43 11.38
N SER A 33 8.40 6.83 10.37
CA SER A 33 8.10 7.10 8.96
C SER A 33 6.78 6.46 8.55
N PHE A 34 6.49 5.25 9.07
CA PHE A 34 5.21 4.57 8.88
C PHE A 34 4.06 5.41 9.43
N ASP A 35 4.13 5.80 10.71
CA ASP A 35 3.08 6.57 11.37
C ASP A 35 2.84 7.93 10.71
N LYS A 36 3.91 8.55 10.18
CA LYS A 36 3.82 9.80 9.41
C LYS A 36 3.08 9.57 8.09
N VAL A 37 3.48 8.56 7.31
CA VAL A 37 2.88 8.26 6.00
C VAL A 37 1.41 7.87 6.14
N MET A 38 1.05 7.06 7.14
CA MET A 38 -0.34 6.66 7.36
C MET A 38 -1.29 7.83 7.66
N LYS A 39 -0.76 8.95 8.16
CA LYS A 39 -1.49 10.20 8.41
C LYS A 39 -1.52 11.15 7.21
N GLN A 40 -0.74 10.89 6.16
CA GLN A 40 -0.73 11.73 4.95
C GLN A 40 -2.01 11.54 4.13
N ARG A 41 -2.31 12.53 3.28
CA ARG A 41 -3.48 12.54 2.39
C ARG A 41 -3.12 12.28 0.92
N ARG A 42 -1.83 12.06 0.65
CA ARG A 42 -1.25 11.84 -0.68
C ARG A 42 -0.06 10.89 -0.53
N GLY A 43 0.18 10.09 -1.55
CA GLY A 43 1.33 9.18 -1.65
C GLY A 43 1.32 8.49 -3.02
N TYR A 44 2.41 7.81 -3.34
CA TYR A 44 2.58 7.03 -4.56
C TYR A 44 1.85 5.68 -4.41
N MET A 45 0.72 5.52 -5.08
CA MET A 45 -0.13 4.31 -4.99
C MET A 45 0.19 3.28 -6.09
N PHE A 46 1.47 3.19 -6.48
CA PHE A 46 1.91 2.28 -7.53
C PHE A 46 3.24 1.65 -7.16
N ASN A 47 3.38 0.36 -7.45
CA ASN A 47 4.68 -0.33 -7.46
C ASN A 47 5.41 -0.09 -8.79
N MET A 48 5.36 1.13 -9.33
CA MET A 48 6.00 1.52 -10.59
C MET A 48 7.03 2.60 -10.31
N PHE A 49 8.30 2.29 -10.54
CA PHE A 49 9.40 3.23 -10.34
C PHE A 49 10.57 2.88 -11.26
N ILE A 50 11.39 3.90 -11.53
CA ILE A 50 12.72 3.75 -12.14
C ILE A 50 13.70 4.39 -11.18
N MET A 51 14.64 3.61 -10.65
CA MET A 51 15.63 4.09 -9.69
C MET A 51 16.97 3.38 -9.91
N LYS A 52 18.03 3.89 -9.27
CA LYS A 52 19.35 3.27 -9.35
C LYS A 52 19.36 1.90 -8.67
N LYS A 53 20.26 1.01 -9.11
CA LYS A 53 20.36 -0.36 -8.58
C LYS A 53 20.57 -0.37 -7.06
N GLU A 54 21.41 0.53 -6.54
CA GLU A 54 21.74 0.55 -5.10
C GLU A 54 20.52 0.87 -4.23
N LEU A 55 19.57 1.63 -4.77
CA LEU A 55 18.31 1.94 -4.08
C LEU A 55 17.35 0.75 -4.07
N ILE A 56 17.31 -0.03 -5.16
CA ILE A 56 16.51 -1.27 -5.23
C ILE A 56 17.08 -2.33 -4.29
N ASP A 57 18.41 -2.49 -4.28
CA ASP A 57 19.10 -3.45 -3.41
C ASP A 57 18.92 -3.12 -1.92
N ASP A 58 18.66 -1.86 -1.57
CA ASP A 58 18.32 -1.44 -0.21
C ASP A 58 16.81 -1.58 0.08
N TYR A 59 15.96 -1.22 -0.87
CA TYR A 59 14.50 -1.22 -0.70
C TYR A 59 13.90 -2.63 -0.64
N LEU A 60 14.25 -3.50 -1.59
CA LEU A 60 13.57 -4.81 -1.73
C LEU A 60 13.80 -5.73 -0.52
N PRO A 61 15.02 -5.89 0.02
CA PRO A 61 15.21 -6.72 1.21
C PRO A 61 14.41 -6.23 2.42
N TRP A 62 14.29 -4.90 2.59
CA TRP A 62 13.46 -4.31 3.63
C TRP A 62 11.97 -4.56 3.39
N LEU A 63 11.50 -4.40 2.15
CA LEU A 63 10.11 -4.64 1.81
C LEU A 63 9.71 -6.11 2.02
N PHE A 64 10.49 -7.04 1.45
CA PHE A 64 10.17 -8.46 1.48
C PHE A 64 10.29 -9.04 2.88
N SER A 65 11.22 -8.56 3.72
CA SER A 65 11.26 -9.02 5.12
C SER A 65 9.95 -8.75 5.87
N ILE A 66 9.27 -7.64 5.57
CA ILE A 66 7.96 -7.32 6.14
C ILE A 66 6.87 -8.19 5.51
N LEU A 67 6.82 -8.27 4.17
CA LEU A 67 5.76 -8.99 3.45
C LEU A 67 5.80 -10.49 3.72
N ASP A 68 6.99 -11.09 3.77
CA ASP A 68 7.17 -12.51 4.08
C ASP A 68 6.73 -12.81 5.51
N THR A 69 7.10 -11.95 6.47
CA THR A 69 6.61 -12.06 7.86
C THR A 69 5.08 -11.92 7.95
N MET A 70 4.47 -11.04 7.15
CA MET A 70 3.01 -10.95 7.07
C MET A 70 2.41 -12.23 6.51
N TYR A 71 3.00 -12.77 5.44
CA TYR A 71 2.54 -14.00 4.80
C TYR A 71 2.55 -15.19 5.77
N GLU A 72 3.59 -15.30 6.60
CA GLU A 72 3.69 -16.36 7.62
C GLU A 72 2.68 -16.21 8.77
N GLN A 73 2.24 -14.99 9.08
CA GLN A 73 1.32 -14.72 10.20
C GLN A 73 -0.16 -14.72 9.80
N MET A 74 -0.48 -14.75 8.51
CA MET A 74 -1.84 -14.64 8.00
C MET A 74 -2.37 -16.00 7.51
N ASP A 75 -3.59 -16.34 7.90
CA ASP A 75 -4.34 -17.43 7.27
C ASP A 75 -5.00 -16.92 5.99
N LEU A 76 -4.57 -17.49 4.85
CA LEU A 76 -5.02 -17.10 3.51
C LEU A 76 -5.98 -18.12 2.88
N THR A 77 -6.39 -19.16 3.63
CA THR A 77 -7.13 -20.31 3.09
C THR A 77 -8.42 -19.92 2.36
N ASP A 78 -9.14 -18.94 2.89
CA ASP A 78 -10.43 -18.49 2.35
C ASP A 78 -10.33 -17.22 1.48
N TYR A 79 -9.13 -16.78 1.13
CA TYR A 79 -8.95 -15.52 0.40
C TYR A 79 -9.37 -15.66 -1.06
N THR A 80 -10.24 -14.76 -1.51
CA THR A 80 -10.54 -14.62 -2.93
C THR A 80 -9.32 -14.11 -3.71
N PRO A 81 -9.23 -14.34 -5.04
CA PRO A 81 -8.13 -13.79 -5.85
C PRO A 81 -7.97 -12.26 -5.75
N PHE A 82 -9.04 -11.55 -5.40
CA PHE A 82 -8.99 -10.12 -5.13
C PHE A 82 -8.35 -9.80 -3.77
N GLU A 83 -8.62 -10.59 -2.74
CA GLU A 83 -8.05 -10.39 -1.40
C GLU A 83 -6.59 -10.81 -1.36
N SER A 84 -6.18 -11.87 -2.08
CA SER A 84 -4.78 -12.31 -2.16
C SER A 84 -3.83 -11.25 -2.72
N ARG A 85 -4.35 -10.19 -3.38
CA ARG A 85 -3.57 -9.02 -3.82
C ARG A 85 -3.14 -8.11 -2.68
N LEU A 86 -3.49 -8.40 -1.42
CA LEU A 86 -3.21 -7.55 -0.27
C LEU A 86 -1.74 -7.14 -0.18
N PHE A 87 -0.80 -8.06 -0.41
CA PHE A 87 0.63 -7.81 -0.27
C PHE A 87 1.12 -6.73 -1.25
N GLY A 88 0.62 -6.76 -2.48
CA GLY A 88 0.91 -5.71 -3.47
C GLY A 88 0.30 -4.36 -3.11
N ARG A 89 -0.87 -4.34 -2.45
CA ARG A 89 -1.49 -3.09 -1.98
C ARG A 89 -0.80 -2.52 -0.75
N VAL A 90 -0.35 -3.39 0.16
CA VAL A 90 0.44 -2.99 1.32
C VAL A 90 1.81 -2.48 0.86
N SER A 91 2.42 -3.11 -0.15
CA SER A 91 3.72 -2.67 -0.68
C SER A 91 3.69 -1.26 -1.28
N GLU A 92 2.58 -0.86 -1.91
CA GLU A 92 2.40 0.53 -2.40
C GLU A 92 2.51 1.55 -1.25
N LEU A 93 1.93 1.24 -0.10
CA LEU A 93 2.01 2.09 1.08
C LEU A 93 3.39 2.02 1.73
N LEU A 94 3.99 0.83 1.85
CA LEU A 94 5.35 0.65 2.37
C LEU A 94 6.41 1.34 1.50
N PHE A 95 6.21 1.46 0.20
CA PHE A 95 7.09 2.22 -0.67
C PHE A 95 7.20 3.69 -0.23
N ASN A 96 6.07 4.31 0.12
CA ASN A 96 6.05 5.68 0.66
C ASN A 96 6.77 5.78 2.01
N VAL A 97 6.67 4.75 2.85
CA VAL A 97 7.37 4.67 4.14
C VAL A 97 8.88 4.66 3.95
N TRP A 98 9.37 3.85 3.01
CA TRP A 98 10.79 3.79 2.67
C TRP A 98 11.31 5.12 2.11
N LEU A 99 10.58 5.73 1.16
CA LEU A 99 10.92 7.05 0.63
C LEU A 99 11.00 8.12 1.73
N CYS A 100 10.03 8.13 2.64
CA CYS A 100 9.99 9.05 3.77
C CYS A 100 11.19 8.85 4.70
N LYS A 101 11.56 7.60 5.00
CA LYS A 101 12.71 7.27 5.84
C LYS A 101 14.03 7.71 5.21
N LYS A 102 14.19 7.50 3.90
CA LYS A 102 15.41 7.86 3.16
C LYS A 102 15.48 9.35 2.79
N GLY A 103 14.39 10.11 2.99
CA GLY A 103 14.33 11.52 2.59
C GLY A 103 14.42 11.71 1.08
N ILE A 104 14.04 10.70 0.30
CA ILE A 104 14.10 10.75 -1.16
C ILE A 104 12.83 11.40 -1.68
N THR A 105 12.99 12.36 -2.59
CA THR A 105 11.88 12.97 -3.33
C THR A 105 11.90 12.47 -4.77
N PRO A 106 11.01 11.54 -5.16
CA PRO A 106 10.90 11.07 -6.54
C PRO A 106 10.51 12.18 -7.51
N LYS A 107 10.83 11.97 -8.80
CA LYS A 107 10.24 12.74 -9.90
C LYS A 107 9.08 11.95 -10.48
N GLU A 108 7.93 12.62 -10.60
CA GLU A 108 6.73 12.04 -11.19
C GLU A 108 6.82 12.09 -12.72
N VAL A 109 6.46 10.98 -13.37
CA VAL A 109 6.38 10.87 -14.83
C VAL A 109 4.95 10.48 -15.20
N PRO A 110 4.32 11.14 -16.19
CA PRO A 110 2.98 10.76 -16.61
C PRO A 110 2.97 9.32 -17.15
N PHE A 111 1.99 8.54 -16.71
CA PHE A 111 1.71 7.22 -17.27
C PHE A 111 0.39 7.27 -18.06
N MET A 112 0.25 6.39 -19.05
CA MET A 112 -0.95 6.31 -19.88
C MET A 112 -1.66 4.98 -19.68
N TYR A 113 -2.98 5.02 -19.54
CA TYR A 113 -3.81 3.83 -19.66
C TYR A 113 -3.97 3.50 -21.15
N MET A 114 -3.59 2.28 -21.52
CA MET A 114 -3.74 1.80 -22.89
C MET A 114 -5.20 1.42 -23.22
N GLU A 115 -6.04 1.24 -22.20
CA GLU A 115 -7.45 0.87 -22.31
C GLU A 115 -8.39 2.00 -21.84
N ARG A 116 -9.67 1.93 -22.25
CA ARG A 116 -10.70 2.89 -21.83
C ARG A 116 -11.02 2.72 -20.35
N VAL A 117 -10.54 3.65 -19.53
CA VAL A 117 -10.92 3.73 -18.11
C VAL A 117 -12.33 4.32 -17.99
N HIS A 118 -13.25 3.56 -17.41
CA HIS A 118 -14.60 4.05 -17.06
C HIS A 118 -14.54 4.87 -15.76
N LEU A 119 -14.12 6.13 -15.85
CA LEU A 119 -13.97 7.04 -14.70
C LEU A 119 -15.26 7.19 -13.86
N PHE A 120 -16.43 7.11 -14.48
CA PHE A 120 -17.73 7.26 -13.80
C PHE A 120 -18.01 6.11 -12.82
N GLU A 121 -17.77 4.86 -13.25
CA GLU A 121 -17.92 3.67 -12.40
C GLU A 121 -16.92 3.68 -11.24
N LYS A 122 -15.68 4.13 -11.49
CA LYS A 122 -14.68 4.33 -10.42
C LYS A 122 -15.14 5.34 -9.37
N GLY A 123 -15.70 6.48 -9.81
CA GLY A 123 -16.20 7.52 -8.91
C GLY A 123 -17.35 7.01 -8.04
N LYS A 124 -18.28 6.26 -8.62
CA LYS A 124 -19.42 5.68 -7.89
C LYS A 124 -18.98 4.66 -6.85
N SER A 125 -18.06 3.76 -7.21
CA SER A 125 -17.48 2.76 -6.30
C SER A 125 -16.78 3.42 -5.11
N PHE A 126 -15.99 4.48 -5.34
CA PHE A 126 -15.35 5.25 -4.28
C PHE A 126 -16.34 5.88 -3.31
N LEU A 127 -17.42 6.49 -3.82
CA LEU A 127 -18.47 7.07 -2.98
C LEU A 127 -19.21 5.99 -2.17
N MET A 128 -19.48 4.82 -2.77
CA MET A 128 -20.10 3.69 -2.07
C MET A 128 -19.23 3.13 -0.96
N ALA A 129 -17.93 2.93 -1.20
CA ALA A 129 -17.00 2.48 -0.15
C ALA A 129 -16.95 3.48 1.01
N LYS A 130 -16.92 4.78 0.69
CA LYS A 130 -16.78 5.85 1.68
C LYS A 130 -18.02 6.08 2.55
N PHE A 131 -19.23 6.06 1.95
CA PHE A 131 -20.46 6.44 2.66
C PHE A 131 -21.33 5.25 3.07
N PHE A 132 -21.21 4.11 2.40
CA PHE A 132 -22.05 2.94 2.62
C PHE A 132 -21.28 1.74 3.20
N GLY A 133 -19.97 1.85 3.44
CA GLY A 133 -19.14 0.81 4.06
C GLY A 133 -18.99 -0.47 3.22
N LYS A 134 -19.37 -0.43 1.93
CA LYS A 134 -19.17 -1.56 1.01
C LYS A 134 -17.70 -1.63 0.59
N LYS A 135 -16.98 -2.63 1.12
CA LYS A 135 -15.61 -2.96 0.69
C LYS A 135 -15.58 -3.36 -0.79
N TYR A 136 -14.46 -3.10 -1.46
CA TYR A 136 -14.30 -3.50 -2.85
C TYR A 136 -14.20 -5.02 -2.97
N GLY A 137 -14.91 -5.59 -3.95
CA GLY A 137 -14.81 -7.01 -4.29
C GLY A 137 -14.02 -7.29 -5.58
N GLN A 138 -13.69 -6.26 -6.37
CA GLN A 138 -12.99 -6.39 -7.66
C GLN A 138 -12.14 -5.13 -7.94
N SER A 139 -11.09 -5.29 -8.76
CA SER A 139 -10.24 -4.18 -9.21
C SER A 139 -10.90 -3.45 -10.39
N PHE A 140 -10.85 -2.11 -10.38
CA PHE A 140 -11.37 -1.24 -11.45
C PHE A 140 -10.25 -0.49 -12.18
#